data_AF-A0A357JI33-F1
#
_entry.id   AF-A0A357JI33-F1
#
_cell.length_a   1.000
_cell.length_b   1.000
_cell.length_c   1.000
_cell.angle_alpha   90.00
_cell.angle_beta   90.00
_cell.angle_gamma   90.00
#
_symmetry.space_group_name_H-M   'P 1'
#
loop_
_entity.id
_entity.type
_entity.pdbx_description
1 polymer ?
#
loop_
_entity_poly.entity_id
_entity_poly.type
_entity_poly.pdbx_seq_one_letter_code
_entity_poly.pdbx_strand_id
1 'polypeptide(L)'
;NEDFANYTDACIDDFLHGNINSLFGNVKQLSKVVLANFKPMIPKAFHQIWQQGIDTNAYYLKLCGSGGGGYILGFTEDYKNTQEILKNYKLELVYRF
;
A
#
# COMPACT_ATOMS: atom_id res chain seq x y z
N ASN A 1 8.94 -13.96 -9.15
CA ASN A 1 7.47 -13.92 -9.01
C ASN A 1 6.89 -13.01 -10.07
N GLU A 2 6.26 -13.61 -11.09
CA GLU A 2 5.54 -12.89 -12.14
C GLU A 2 4.36 -12.08 -11.59
N ASP A 3 3.77 -12.53 -10.47
CA ASP A 3 2.66 -11.84 -9.78
C ASP A 3 2.96 -10.37 -9.44
N PHE A 4 4.18 -10.05 -9.01
CA PHE A 4 4.53 -8.67 -8.63
C PHE A 4 4.51 -7.73 -9.85
N ALA A 5 5.05 -8.17 -10.98
CA ALA A 5 5.04 -7.41 -12.23
C ALA A 5 3.61 -7.24 -12.72
N ASN A 6 2.84 -8.33 -12.77
CA ASN A 6 1.45 -8.32 -13.24
C ASN A 6 0.56 -7.34 -12.45
N TYR A 7 0.61 -7.37 -11.11
CA TYR A 7 -0.19 -6.44 -10.30
C TYR A 7 0.31 -4.99 -10.40
N THR A 8 1.60 -4.78 -10.61
CA THR A 8 2.14 -3.43 -10.82
C THR A 8 1.65 -2.85 -12.15
N ASP A 9 1.69 -3.64 -13.22
CA ASP A 9 1.24 -3.22 -14.55
C ASP A 9 -0.28 -2.95 -14.55
N ALA A 10 -1.08 -3.80 -13.89
CA ALA A 10 -2.51 -3.57 -13.73
C ALA A 10 -2.83 -2.29 -12.93
N CYS A 11 -2.06 -1.98 -11.87
CA CYS A 11 -2.22 -0.71 -11.16
C CYS A 11 -1.93 0.51 -12.05
N ILE A 12 -0.93 0.41 -12.93
CA ILE A 12 -0.58 1.50 -13.86
C ILE A 12 -1.72 1.70 -14.86
N ASP A 13 -2.22 0.61 -15.45
CA ASP A 13 -3.30 0.67 -16.43
C ASP A 13 -4.60 1.23 -15.83
N ASP A 14 -5.01 0.76 -14.65
CA ASP A 14 -6.18 1.26 -13.95
C ASP A 14 -6.07 2.74 -13.60
N PHE A 15 -4.88 3.18 -13.18
CA PHE A 15 -4.64 4.59 -12.86
C PHE A 15 -4.75 5.47 -14.10
N LEU A 16 -4.16 5.06 -15.23
CA LEU A 16 -4.22 5.80 -16.50
C LEU A 16 -5.66 5.88 -17.05
N HIS A 17 -6.47 4.84 -16.84
CA HIS A 17 -7.85 4.78 -17.32
C HIS A 17 -8.90 5.25 -16.30
N GLY A 18 -8.49 5.70 -15.10
CA GLY A 18 -9.40 6.22 -14.07
C GLY A 18 -10.26 5.15 -13.39
N ASN A 19 -9.86 3.87 -13.43
CA ASN A 19 -10.58 2.75 -12.82
C ASN A 19 -10.25 2.61 -11.32
N ILE A 20 -10.76 3.55 -10.52
CA ILE A 20 -10.46 3.65 -9.07
C ILE A 20 -10.83 2.37 -8.31
N ASN A 21 -11.96 1.74 -8.62
CA ASN A 21 -12.40 0.51 -7.94
C ASN A 21 -11.44 -0.67 -8.17
N SER A 22 -10.95 -0.82 -9.41
CA SER A 22 -9.99 -1.88 -9.75
C SER A 22 -8.60 -1.58 -9.18
N LEU A 23 -8.20 -0.30 -9.15
CA LEU A 23 -6.96 0.16 -8.55
C LEU A 23 -6.84 -0.29 -7.08
N PHE A 24 -7.86 -0.08 -6.24
CA PHE A 24 -7.80 -0.51 -4.84
C PHE A 24 -7.72 -2.04 -4.68
N GLY A 25 -8.40 -2.79 -5.55
CA GLY A 25 -8.28 -4.24 -5.61
C GLY A 25 -6.85 -4.68 -5.93
N ASN A 26 -6.23 -4.08 -6.95
CA ASN A 26 -4.86 -4.39 -7.38
C ASN A 26 -3.82 -3.96 -6.35
N VAL A 27 -3.96 -2.79 -5.74
CA VAL A 27 -3.07 -2.31 -4.67
C VAL A 27 -3.14 -3.23 -3.45
N LYS A 28 -4.33 -3.75 -3.08
CA LYS A 28 -4.45 -4.75 -2.01
C LYS A 28 -3.65 -6.00 -2.30
N GLN A 29 -3.73 -6.54 -3.53
CA GLN A 29 -2.97 -7.73 -3.91
C GLN A 29 -1.46 -7.46 -3.90
N LEU A 30 -1.04 -6.31 -4.44
CA LEU A 30 0.35 -5.89 -4.37
C LEU A 30 0.84 -5.82 -2.92
N SER A 31 0.05 -5.23 -2.02
CA SER A 31 0.37 -5.12 -0.59
C SER A 31 0.53 -6.50 0.07
N LYS A 32 -0.32 -7.48 -0.29
CA LYS A 32 -0.19 -8.88 0.17
C LYS A 32 1.08 -9.54 -0.34
N VAL A 33 1.38 -9.40 -1.64
CA VAL A 33 2.59 -9.97 -2.26
C VAL A 33 3.84 -9.40 -1.60
N VAL A 34 3.86 -8.10 -1.31
CA VAL A 34 4.96 -7.43 -0.61
C VAL A 34 5.13 -7.99 0.80
N LEU A 35 4.06 -8.09 1.59
CA LEU A 35 4.14 -8.63 2.95
C LEU A 35 4.59 -10.10 2.98
N ALA A 36 4.14 -10.92 2.03
CA ALA A 36 4.45 -12.35 1.98
C ALA A 36 5.89 -12.63 1.51
N ASN A 37 6.36 -11.93 0.48
CA ASN A 37 7.63 -12.25 -0.19
C ASN A 37 8.78 -11.33 0.19
N PHE A 38 8.48 -10.10 0.64
CA PHE A 38 9.48 -9.08 0.93
C PHE A 38 9.49 -8.68 2.41
N LYS A 39 8.92 -9.52 3.29
CA LYS A 39 8.90 -9.31 4.74
C LYS A 39 10.27 -8.91 5.34
N PRO A 40 11.41 -9.46 4.93
CA PRO A 40 12.73 -9.04 5.43
C PRO A 40 13.10 -7.59 5.07
N MET A 41 12.52 -7.03 4.01
CA MET A 41 12.74 -5.65 3.56
C MET A 41 11.78 -4.64 4.22
N ILE A 42 10.73 -5.13 4.88
CA ILE A 42 9.78 -4.29 5.63
C ILE A 42 10.32 -4.16 7.07
N PRO A 43 10.47 -2.95 7.62
CA PRO A 43 10.87 -2.80 9.02
C PRO A 43 9.88 -3.50 9.94
N LYS A 44 10.37 -4.23 10.96
CA LYS A 44 9.54 -5.08 11.85
C LYS A 44 8.36 -4.32 12.49
N ALA A 45 8.57 -3.06 12.86
CA ALA A 45 7.54 -2.20 13.43
C ALA A 45 6.33 -1.97 12.50
N PHE A 46 6.49 -2.20 11.20
CA PHE A 46 5.42 -2.06 10.21
C PHE A 46 4.77 -3.39 9.83
N HIS A 47 5.23 -4.55 10.30
CA HIS A 47 4.60 -5.83 9.89
C HIS A 47 3.14 -5.93 10.37
N GLN A 48 2.89 -5.53 11.62
CA GLN A 48 1.53 -5.58 12.20
C GLN A 48 0.59 -4.58 11.54
N ILE A 49 1.06 -3.32 11.37
CA ILE A 49 0.25 -2.27 10.75
C ILE A 49 -0.06 -2.61 9.27
N TRP A 50 0.91 -3.20 8.56
CA TRP A 50 0.72 -3.66 7.19
C TRP A 50 -0.35 -4.75 7.08
N GLN A 51 -0.30 -5.76 7.95
CA GLN A 51 -1.30 -6.82 7.99
C GLN A 51 -2.68 -6.26 8.36
N GLN A 52 -2.76 -5.38 9.35
CA GLN A 52 -4.00 -4.74 9.77
C GLN A 52 -4.69 -4.00 8.62
N GLY A 53 -3.95 -3.24 7.82
CA GLY A 53 -4.50 -2.54 6.66
C GLY A 53 -5.15 -3.50 5.65
N ILE A 54 -4.49 -4.61 5.35
CA ILE A 54 -4.98 -5.66 4.43
C ILE A 54 -6.24 -6.35 4.97
N ASP A 55 -6.25 -6.70 6.26
CA ASP A 55 -7.34 -7.46 6.88
C ASP A 55 -8.61 -6.62 7.05
N THR A 56 -8.44 -5.33 7.37
CA THR A 56 -9.54 -4.39 7.60
C THR A 56 -10.00 -3.67 6.34
N ASN A 57 -9.23 -3.73 5.25
CA ASN A 57 -9.38 -2.89 4.06
C ASN A 57 -9.31 -1.37 4.34
N ALA A 58 -8.77 -0.96 5.50
CA ALA A 58 -8.71 0.45 5.86
C ALA A 58 -7.63 1.22 5.08
N TYR A 59 -6.58 0.54 4.62
CA TYR A 59 -5.51 1.07 3.78
C TYR A 59 -4.62 -0.07 3.27
N TYR A 60 -3.84 0.21 2.24
CA TYR A 60 -2.85 -0.72 1.68
C TYR A 60 -1.49 -0.05 1.58
N LEU A 61 -0.43 -0.77 1.96
CA LEU A 61 0.93 -0.24 1.98
C LEU A 61 1.79 -0.83 0.85
N LYS A 62 2.77 -0.06 0.40
CA LYS A 62 3.79 -0.42 -0.60
C LYS A 62 5.15 0.16 -0.22
N LEU A 63 6.23 -0.56 -0.51
CA LEU A 63 7.60 -0.04 -0.38
C LEU A 63 7.86 1.01 -1.47
N CYS A 64 8.42 2.17 -1.11
CA CYS A 64 8.79 3.23 -2.04
C CYS A 64 10.32 3.30 -2.17
N GLY A 65 10.85 3.13 -3.39
CA GLY A 65 12.29 3.20 -3.69
C GLY A 65 13.07 1.88 -3.51
N SER A 66 14.40 1.95 -3.60
CA SER A 66 15.33 0.79 -3.54
C SER A 66 15.62 0.27 -2.12
N GLY A 67 14.91 0.76 -1.10
CA GLY A 67 15.02 0.26 0.29
C GLY A 67 16.01 0.99 1.20
N GLY A 68 16.56 2.15 0.80
CA GLY A 68 17.57 2.89 1.57
C GLY A 68 17.10 4.14 2.33
N GLY A 69 15.84 4.57 2.20
CA GLY A 69 15.42 5.95 2.53
C GLY A 69 13.99 6.17 3.01
N GLY A 70 13.51 5.36 3.97
CA GLY A 70 12.66 5.86 5.05
C GLY A 70 11.14 6.05 4.85
N TYR A 71 10.56 5.84 3.67
CA TYR A 71 9.12 6.06 3.46
C TYR A 71 8.38 4.80 2.98
N ILE A 72 7.17 4.60 3.51
CA ILE A 72 6.19 3.63 3.04
C ILE A 72 5.05 4.40 2.39
N LEU A 73 4.68 3.99 1.18
CA LEU A 73 3.56 4.59 0.47
C LEU A 73 2.26 3.89 0.90
N GLY A 74 1.21 4.66 1.19
CA GLY A 74 -0.09 4.16 1.60
C GLY A 74 -1.21 4.64 0.68
N PHE A 75 -2.20 3.77 0.47
CA PHE A 75 -3.40 4.03 -0.33
C PHE A 75 -4.64 3.77 0.53
N THR A 76 -5.60 4.68 0.50
CA THR A 76 -6.86 4.57 1.26
C THR A 76 -7.99 5.32 0.55
N GLU A 77 -9.21 4.81 0.68
CA GLU A 77 -10.44 5.49 0.25
C GLU A 77 -10.93 6.48 1.32
N ASP A 78 -10.81 6.14 2.60
CA ASP A 78 -11.20 6.99 3.73
C ASP A 78 -9.97 7.49 4.48
N TYR A 79 -9.44 8.61 4.02
CA TYR A 79 -8.27 9.21 4.64
C TYR A 79 -8.50 9.60 6.11
N LYS A 80 -9.71 10.06 6.48
CA LYS A 80 -9.97 10.49 7.87
C LYS A 80 -9.89 9.29 8.81
N ASN A 81 -10.54 8.18 8.45
CA ASN A 81 -10.45 6.95 9.22
C ASN A 81 -9.01 6.42 9.28
N THR A 82 -8.28 6.44 8.17
CA THR A 82 -6.87 6.02 8.14
C THR A 82 -5.98 6.89 9.02
N GLN A 83 -6.21 8.22 9.08
CA GLN A 83 -5.46 9.10 9.98
C GLN A 83 -5.65 8.72 11.44
N GLU A 84 -6.86 8.35 11.86
CA GLU A 84 -7.13 7.92 13.23
C GLU A 84 -6.45 6.58 13.56
N ILE A 85 -6.52 5.62 12.64
CA ILE A 85 -5.86 4.31 12.80
C ILE A 85 -4.34 4.49 12.88
N LEU A 86 -3.78 5.37 12.05
CA LEU A 86 -2.35 5.63 11.93
C LEU A 86 -1.87 6.85 12.72
N LYS A 87 -2.62 7.32 13.72
CA LYS A 87 -2.32 8.56 14.46
C LYS A 87 -0.95 8.63 15.12
N ASN A 88 -0.34 7.48 15.39
CA ASN A 88 0.99 7.37 15.98
C ASN A 88 2.12 7.42 14.92
N TYR A 89 1.79 7.53 13.64
CA TYR A 89 2.73 7.62 12.53
C TYR A 89 2.67 9.02 11.91
N LYS A 90 3.83 9.52 11.45
CA LYS A 90 3.87 10.76 10.67
C LYS A 90 3.33 10.47 9.27
N LEU A 91 2.20 11.06 8.93
CA LEU A 91 1.57 10.93 7.62
C LEU A 91 1.82 12.19 6.79
N GLU A 92 2.24 12.00 5.54
CA GLU A 92 2.33 13.07 4.55
C GLU A 92 1.37 12.77 3.40
N LEU A 93 0.42 13.69 3.16
CA LEU A 93 -0.53 13.56 2.06
C LEU A 93 0.19 13.87 0.74
N VAL A 94 0.39 12.85 -0.08
CA VAL A 94 1.04 13.00 -1.38
C VAL A 94 0.07 13.49 -2.45
N TYR A 95 -1.15 12.93 -2.49
CA TYR A 95 -2.15 13.25 -3.50
C TYR A 95 -3.56 12.85 -3.02
N ARG A 96 -4.59 13.59 -3.44
CA ARG A 96 -6.02 13.28 -3.23
C ARG A 96 -6.84 13.80 -4.41
N PHE A 97 -7.82 13.01 -4.83
CA PHE A 97 -8.88 13.37 -5.77
C PHE A 97 -10.19 13.64 -5.05
#